data_AF-A0AAN6EB21-F1
#
_entry.id   AF-A0AAN6EB21-F1
#
_cell.length_a   1.000
_cell.length_b   1.000
_cell.length_c   1.000
_cell.angle_alpha   90.00
_cell.angle_beta   90.00
_cell.angle_gamma   90.00
#
_symmetry.space_group_name_H-M   'P 1'
#
loop_
_entity.id
_entity.type
_entity.pdbx_description
1 polymer ?
#
loop_
_entity_poly.entity_id
_entity_poly.type
_entity_poly.pdbx_seq_one_letter_code
_entity_poly.pdbx_strand_id
1 'polypeptide(L)'
;MNAGAAHNSPGAGMPSVITAADATRMSLNSSLISANLAAYTILVLAAFQWLLIFVSHCVLQRRYVRRRPFVDRPTDDYPGVTIIRPVKGVDHGMQRTLESSFLQEYPGPVEILFAVEDPDDLAIEVISNIIARYPKAQARVLIGKDNVGINPKVNNMLKA
;
A
#
# COMPACT_ATOMS: atom_id res chain seq x y z
N MET A 1 83.14 37.12 50.91
CA MET A 1 83.03 36.77 49.47
C MET A 1 82.66 35.28 49.43
N ASN A 2 81.56 34.79 48.88
CA ASN A 2 80.49 35.36 48.05
C ASN A 2 79.22 34.50 48.25
N ALA A 3 78.06 35.08 47.92
CA ALA A 3 76.70 34.58 48.13
C ALA A 3 76.28 33.42 47.21
N GLY A 4 75.21 32.68 47.57
CA GLY A 4 74.61 31.67 46.68
C GLY A 4 73.41 30.89 47.24
N ALA A 5 72.28 31.59 47.42
CA ALA A 5 70.89 31.13 47.29
C ALA A 5 70.42 29.78 47.91
N ALA A 6 69.61 29.92 48.97
CA ALA A 6 68.56 28.98 49.32
C ALA A 6 67.47 28.95 48.24
N HIS A 7 67.07 27.77 47.79
CA HIS A 7 65.81 27.59 47.07
C HIS A 7 65.10 26.33 47.54
N ASN A 8 64.03 26.53 48.31
CA ASN A 8 63.07 25.51 48.72
C ASN A 8 62.39 24.88 47.49
N SER A 9 62.14 23.57 47.52
CA SER A 9 61.00 22.91 46.85
C SER A 9 60.87 21.43 47.27
N PRO A 10 59.95 21.06 48.17
CA PRO A 10 59.41 19.70 48.23
C PRO A 10 58.04 19.71 47.52
N GLY A 11 58.07 19.66 46.18
CA GLY A 11 56.87 19.40 45.38
C GLY A 11 56.66 17.90 45.25
N ALA A 12 56.33 17.24 46.36
CA ALA A 12 55.91 15.83 46.33
C ALA A 12 54.58 15.73 45.56
N GLY A 13 54.64 15.17 44.35
CA GLY A 13 53.45 14.79 43.61
C GLY A 13 52.66 13.77 44.41
N MET A 14 51.56 14.19 45.01
CA MET A 14 50.57 13.28 45.57
C MET A 14 49.99 12.41 44.45
N PRO A 15 49.91 11.08 44.59
CA PRO A 15 49.14 10.27 43.67
C PRO A 15 47.67 10.71 43.78
N SER A 16 47.05 11.05 42.65
CA SER A 16 45.63 11.42 42.58
C SER A 16 44.77 10.27 43.10
N VAL A 17 44.34 10.36 44.36
CA VAL A 17 43.38 9.45 44.96
C VAL A 17 42.06 9.65 44.23
N ILE A 18 41.75 8.73 43.31
CA ILE A 18 40.47 8.68 42.61
C ILE A 18 39.38 8.59 43.69
N THR A 19 38.61 9.65 43.84
CA THR A 19 37.61 9.73 44.90
C THR A 19 36.40 8.88 44.49
N ALA A 20 35.67 8.29 45.44
CA ALA A 20 34.46 7.51 45.13
C ALA A 20 33.44 8.29 44.25
N ALA A 21 33.44 9.63 44.36
CA ALA A 21 32.66 10.52 43.50
C ALA A 21 33.09 10.48 42.02
N ASP A 22 34.38 10.32 41.73
CA ASP A 22 34.91 10.22 40.37
C ASP A 22 34.61 8.87 39.74
N ALA A 23 34.71 7.78 40.51
CA ALA A 23 34.29 6.45 40.05
C ALA A 23 32.78 6.40 39.74
N THR A 24 31.96 7.02 40.60
CA THR A 24 30.50 7.13 40.39
C THR A 24 30.19 7.94 39.13
N ARG A 25 30.83 9.10 38.95
CA ARG A 25 30.70 9.93 37.73
C ARG A 25 31.14 9.21 36.46
N MET A 26 32.22 8.43 36.54
CA MET A 26 32.73 7.65 35.41
C MET A 26 31.75 6.54 35.00
N SER A 27 31.14 5.84 35.97
CA SER A 27 30.11 4.82 35.71
C SER A 27 28.80 5.41 35.15
N LEU A 28 28.40 6.59 35.65
CA LEU A 28 27.24 7.31 35.14
C LEU A 28 27.49 7.76 33.69
N ASN A 29 28.66 8.32 33.39
CA ASN A 29 29.01 8.76 32.04
C ASN A 29 29.06 7.60 31.04
N SER A 30 29.61 6.44 31.40
CA SER A 30 29.62 5.27 30.51
C SER A 30 28.22 4.68 30.26
N SER A 31 27.34 4.71 31.26
CA SER A 31 25.94 4.32 31.10
C SER A 31 25.15 5.29 30.20
N LEU A 32 25.41 6.60 30.30
CA LEU A 32 24.78 7.62 29.45
C LEU A 32 25.27 7.53 28.01
N ILE A 33 26.57 7.28 27.79
CA ILE A 33 27.15 7.13 26.45
C ILE A 33 26.56 5.90 25.74
N SER A 34 26.46 4.76 26.44
CA SER A 34 25.88 3.54 25.85
C SER A 34 24.39 3.68 25.56
N ALA A 35 23.62 4.35 26.43
CA ALA A 35 22.22 4.66 26.19
C ALA A 35 22.02 5.56 24.97
N ASN A 36 22.83 6.62 24.82
CA ASN A 36 22.79 7.50 23.65
C ASN A 36 23.16 6.76 22.37
N LEU A 37 24.20 5.91 22.41
CA LEU A 37 24.59 5.11 21.26
C LEU A 37 23.47 4.15 20.83
N ALA A 38 22.84 3.48 21.79
CA ALA A 38 21.69 2.62 21.52
C ALA A 38 20.54 3.43 20.90
N ALA A 39 20.21 4.61 21.44
CA ALA A 39 19.18 5.48 20.88
C ALA A 39 19.48 5.89 19.43
N TYR A 40 20.73 6.30 19.13
CA TYR A 40 21.14 6.63 17.76
C TYR A 40 21.05 5.42 16.82
N THR A 41 21.46 4.23 17.25
CA THR A 41 21.34 3.02 16.42
C THR A 41 19.88 2.71 16.09
N ILE A 42 18.97 2.82 17.05
CA ILE A 42 17.53 2.61 16.84
C ILE A 42 16.97 3.64 15.86
N LEU A 43 17.34 4.92 16.01
CA LEU A 43 16.89 5.98 15.10
C LEU A 43 17.38 5.76 13.66
N VAL A 44 18.63 5.34 13.49
CA VAL A 44 19.20 5.03 12.16
C VAL A 44 18.48 3.84 11.53
N LEU A 45 18.24 2.76 12.28
CA LEU A 45 17.51 1.59 11.78
C LEU A 45 16.06 1.94 11.43
N ALA A 46 15.39 2.74 12.26
CA ALA A 46 14.02 3.21 11.99
C ALA A 46 13.97 4.08 10.73
N ALA A 47 14.91 5.02 10.57
CA ALA A 47 15.01 5.87 9.39
C ALA A 47 15.28 5.03 8.13
N PHE A 48 16.15 4.02 8.22
CA PHE A 48 16.41 3.09 7.13
C PHE A 48 15.17 2.29 6.75
N GLN A 49 14.42 1.77 7.74
CA GLN A 49 13.16 1.06 7.49
C GLN A 49 12.11 1.95 6.82
N TRP A 50 11.94 3.19 7.29
CA TRP A 50 11.04 4.16 6.66
C TRP A 50 11.45 4.50 5.23
N LEU A 51 12.75 4.63 4.97
CA LEU A 51 13.28 4.84 3.62
C LEU A 51 12.94 3.66 2.69
N LEU A 52 13.11 2.41 3.14
CA LEU A 52 12.75 1.23 2.36
C LEU A 52 11.26 1.19 2.03
N ILE A 53 10.40 1.48 3.01
CA ILE A 53 8.95 1.55 2.80
C ILE A 53 8.60 2.63 1.79
N PHE A 54 9.20 3.81 1.93
CA PHE A 54 8.96 4.93 1.02
C PHE A 54 9.40 4.63 -0.42
N VAL A 55 10.59 4.05 -0.60
CA VAL A 55 11.10 3.64 -1.91
C VAL A 55 10.21 2.55 -2.52
N SER A 56 9.83 1.53 -1.74
CA SER A 56 8.91 0.48 -2.18
C SER A 56 7.58 1.06 -2.65
N HIS A 57 6.99 1.98 -1.88
CA HIS A 57 5.74 2.65 -2.25
C HIS A 57 5.89 3.47 -3.53
N CYS A 58 6.99 4.22 -3.67
CA CYS A 58 7.29 5.00 -4.88
C CYS A 58 7.43 4.09 -6.12
N VAL A 59 8.12 2.95 -6.00
CA VAL A 59 8.29 1.97 -7.08
C VAL A 59 6.95 1.33 -7.45
N LEU A 60 6.17 0.91 -6.45
CA LEU A 60 4.87 0.26 -6.68
C LEU A 60 3.89 1.23 -7.34
N GLN A 61 3.80 2.47 -6.85
CA GLN A 61 2.99 3.51 -7.47
C GLN A 61 3.43 3.79 -8.92
N ARG A 62 4.74 3.94 -9.16
CA ARG A 62 5.25 4.19 -10.53
C ARG A 62 5.00 3.01 -11.48
N ARG A 63 5.04 1.77 -11.00
CA ARG A 63 4.92 0.57 -11.84
C ARG A 63 3.48 0.14 -12.08
N TYR A 64 2.62 0.25 -11.07
CA TYR A 64 1.26 -0.30 -11.11
C TYR A 64 0.16 0.76 -11.10
N VAL A 65 0.42 1.95 -10.53
CA VAL A 65 -0.58 3.02 -10.45
C VAL A 65 -0.44 4.04 -11.57
N ARG A 66 0.75 4.14 -12.22
CA ARG A 66 0.82 4.80 -13.53
C ARG A 66 -0.04 4.01 -14.50
N ARG A 67 -1.25 4.52 -14.70
CA ARG A 67 -2.12 4.17 -15.81
C ARG A 67 -1.23 4.14 -17.04
N ARG A 68 -1.17 2.99 -17.72
CA ARG A 68 -0.55 2.97 -19.04
C ARG A 68 -1.26 4.08 -19.82
N PRO A 69 -0.52 5.05 -20.39
CA PRO A 69 -1.16 6.09 -21.20
C PRO A 69 -2.04 5.36 -22.20
N PHE A 70 -3.29 5.82 -22.31
CA PHE A 70 -4.20 5.30 -23.32
C PHE A 70 -3.46 5.46 -24.65
N VAL A 71 -3.13 4.34 -25.29
CA VAL A 71 -2.51 4.39 -26.61
C VAL A 71 -3.64 4.80 -27.52
N ASP A 72 -3.59 6.02 -28.04
CA ASP A 72 -4.53 6.49 -29.06
C ASP A 72 -4.34 5.61 -30.30
N ARG A 73 -5.07 4.50 -30.34
CA ARG A 73 -5.25 3.71 -31.55
C ARG A 73 -6.34 4.36 -32.40
N PRO A 74 -6.25 4.26 -33.74
CA PRO A 74 -7.32 4.67 -34.63
C PRO A 74 -8.67 4.09 -34.17
N THR A 75 -9.75 4.85 -34.32
CA THR A 75 -11.10 4.47 -33.86
C THR A 75 -11.61 3.14 -34.43
N ASP A 76 -11.11 2.73 -35.59
CA ASP A 76 -11.44 1.44 -36.23
C ASP A 76 -10.76 0.22 -35.58
N ASP A 77 -9.89 0.43 -34.60
CA ASP A 77 -9.04 -0.62 -34.02
C ASP A 77 -9.46 -1.00 -32.57
N TYR A 78 -10.66 -0.58 -32.14
CA TYR A 78 -11.24 -0.95 -30.84
C TYR A 78 -12.21 -2.11 -31.01
N PRO A 79 -11.82 -3.35 -30.66
CA PRO A 79 -12.72 -4.48 -30.71
C PRO A 79 -13.89 -4.27 -29.75
N GLY A 80 -15.06 -4.83 -30.09
CA GLY A 80 -16.17 -4.93 -29.15
C GLY A 80 -15.76 -5.74 -27.92
N VAL A 81 -16.13 -5.26 -26.74
CA VAL A 81 -15.79 -5.92 -25.48
C VAL A 81 -17.05 -6.22 -24.67
N THR A 82 -17.02 -7.34 -23.97
CA THR A 82 -18.09 -7.73 -23.04
C THR A 82 -17.57 -7.68 -21.61
N ILE A 83 -18.23 -6.88 -20.77
CA ILE A 83 -17.97 -6.77 -19.33
C ILE A 83 -18.88 -7.75 -18.61
N ILE A 84 -18.31 -8.79 -18.03
CA ILE A 84 -19.06 -9.73 -17.18
C ILE A 84 -18.87 -9.36 -15.71
N ARG A 85 -19.97 -9.03 -15.04
CA ARG A 85 -20.01 -8.69 -13.60
C ARG A 85 -20.74 -9.80 -12.84
N PRO A 86 -20.04 -10.67 -12.09
CA PRO A 86 -20.72 -11.57 -11.16
C PRO A 86 -21.31 -10.74 -10.01
N VAL A 87 -22.54 -11.05 -9.65
CA VAL A 87 -23.28 -10.36 -8.60
C VAL A 87 -23.93 -11.39 -7.69
N LYS A 88 -23.85 -11.15 -6.38
CA LYS A 88 -24.47 -11.98 -5.35
C LYS A 88 -24.84 -11.13 -4.15
N GLY A 89 -26.10 -11.15 -3.77
CA GLY A 89 -26.65 -10.34 -2.69
C GLY A 89 -26.57 -8.83 -2.95
N VAL A 90 -26.99 -8.06 -1.96
CA VAL A 90 -26.95 -6.60 -1.96
C VAL A 90 -25.94 -6.11 -0.93
N ASP A 91 -25.03 -5.24 -1.36
CA ASP A 91 -24.00 -4.62 -0.52
C ASP A 91 -24.09 -3.09 -0.55
N HIS A 92 -23.53 -2.44 0.47
CA HIS A 92 -23.40 -1.00 0.57
C HIS A 92 -22.54 -0.47 -0.59
N GLY A 93 -23.15 0.31 -1.47
CA GLY A 93 -22.46 0.88 -2.64
C GLY A 93 -22.42 -0.03 -3.86
N MET A 94 -23.14 -1.15 -3.84
CA MET A 94 -23.34 -2.01 -5.01
C MET A 94 -23.83 -1.21 -6.21
N GLN A 95 -24.84 -0.36 -6.02
CA GLN A 95 -25.40 0.46 -7.09
C GLN A 95 -24.34 1.31 -7.79
N ARG A 96 -23.56 2.10 -7.03
CA ARG A 96 -22.47 2.93 -7.56
C ARG A 96 -21.41 2.09 -8.27
N THR A 97 -21.09 0.93 -7.71
CA THR A 97 -20.09 0.01 -8.27
C THR A 97 -20.56 -0.58 -9.60
N LEU A 98 -21.82 -0.96 -9.73
CA LEU A 98 -22.38 -1.48 -10.96
C LEU A 98 -22.56 -0.37 -12.01
N GLU A 99 -23.04 0.81 -11.60
CA GLU A 99 -23.16 2.01 -12.44
C GLU A 99 -21.83 2.41 -13.10
N SER A 100 -20.69 2.21 -12.42
CA SER A 100 -19.38 2.49 -13.01
C SER A 100 -19.13 1.74 -14.33
N SER A 101 -19.78 0.59 -14.55
CA SER A 101 -19.65 -0.19 -15.78
C SER A 101 -20.30 0.52 -16.97
N PHE A 102 -21.36 1.31 -16.72
CA PHE A 102 -22.07 2.08 -17.74
C PHE A 102 -21.38 3.40 -18.07
N LEU A 103 -20.54 3.90 -17.16
CA LEU A 103 -19.79 5.15 -17.29
C LEU A 103 -18.37 4.94 -17.80
N GLN A 104 -18.03 3.72 -18.23
CA GLN A 104 -16.71 3.39 -18.74
C GLN A 104 -16.45 4.12 -20.06
N GLU A 105 -15.38 4.91 -20.11
CA GLU A 105 -14.90 5.57 -21.33
C GLU A 105 -14.08 4.58 -22.17
N TYR A 106 -14.76 3.71 -22.94
CA TYR A 106 -14.14 2.86 -23.95
C TYR A 106 -14.62 3.29 -25.35
N PRO A 107 -13.72 3.52 -26.33
CA PRO A 107 -14.11 4.03 -27.65
C PRO A 107 -14.90 3.05 -28.52
N GLY A 108 -14.77 1.74 -28.27
CA GLY A 108 -15.48 0.69 -29.02
C GLY A 108 -16.84 0.32 -28.41
N PRO A 109 -17.60 -0.58 -29.05
CA PRO A 109 -18.87 -1.06 -28.51
C PRO A 109 -18.64 -1.89 -27.25
N VAL A 110 -19.51 -1.69 -26.25
CA VAL A 110 -19.45 -2.37 -24.94
C VAL A 110 -20.77 -3.08 -24.66
N GLU A 111 -20.69 -4.36 -24.34
CA GLU A 111 -21.80 -5.15 -23.78
C GLU A 111 -21.55 -5.39 -22.29
N ILE A 112 -22.61 -5.32 -21.46
CA ILE A 112 -22.53 -5.54 -20.01
C ILE A 112 -23.44 -6.70 -19.62
N LEU A 113 -22.86 -7.73 -18.99
CA LEU A 113 -23.57 -8.92 -18.54
C LEU A 113 -23.47 -9.04 -17.02
N PHE A 114 -24.60 -8.94 -16.33
CA PHE A 114 -24.67 -9.19 -14.89
C PHE A 114 -25.01 -10.66 -14.66
N ALA A 115 -24.06 -11.43 -14.13
CA ALA A 115 -24.27 -12.84 -13.83
C ALA A 115 -24.72 -13.01 -12.37
N VAL A 116 -25.96 -13.45 -12.19
CA VAL A 116 -26.58 -13.71 -10.89
C VAL A 116 -26.84 -15.22 -10.76
N GLU A 117 -26.47 -15.77 -9.60
CA GLU A 117 -26.60 -17.21 -9.34
C GLU A 117 -28.05 -17.62 -9.04
N ASP A 118 -28.76 -16.80 -8.26
CA ASP A 118 -30.09 -17.08 -7.73
C ASP A 118 -31.15 -16.19 -8.40
N PRO A 119 -32.22 -16.73 -8.99
CA PRO A 119 -33.33 -15.94 -9.55
C PRO A 119 -34.04 -15.06 -8.51
N ASP A 120 -33.96 -15.41 -7.23
CA ASP A 120 -34.62 -14.67 -6.15
C ASP A 120 -33.66 -13.67 -5.45
N ASP A 121 -32.48 -13.42 -6.03
CA ASP A 121 -31.52 -12.48 -5.47
C ASP A 121 -32.03 -11.03 -5.57
N LEU A 122 -32.07 -10.33 -4.43
CA LEU A 122 -32.42 -8.91 -4.32
C LEU A 122 -31.52 -8.01 -5.20
N ALA A 123 -30.33 -8.49 -5.56
CA ALA A 123 -29.45 -7.85 -6.53
C ALA A 123 -30.12 -7.54 -7.87
N ILE A 124 -31.05 -8.40 -8.32
CA ILE A 124 -31.71 -8.29 -9.63
C ILE A 124 -32.55 -7.03 -9.73
N GLU A 125 -33.21 -6.62 -8.64
CA GLU A 125 -33.98 -5.38 -8.60
C GLU A 125 -33.07 -4.16 -8.77
N VAL A 126 -31.94 -4.14 -8.06
CA VAL A 126 -30.94 -3.08 -8.17
C VAL A 126 -30.39 -2.99 -9.59
N ILE A 127 -30.04 -4.14 -10.19
CA ILE A 127 -29.52 -4.19 -11.57
C ILE A 127 -30.58 -3.70 -12.56
N SER A 128 -31.82 -4.15 -12.44
CA SER A 128 -32.93 -3.72 -13.31
C SER A 128 -33.14 -2.20 -13.25
N ASN A 129 -33.08 -1.61 -12.06
CA ASN A 129 -33.16 -0.16 -11.86
C ASN A 129 -31.98 0.60 -12.49
N ILE A 130 -30.79 0.01 -12.55
CA ILE A 130 -29.65 0.60 -13.25
C ILE A 130 -29.85 0.50 -14.77
N ILE A 131 -30.22 -0.67 -15.29
CA ILE A 131 -30.43 -0.87 -16.73
C ILE A 131 -31.48 0.11 -17.28
N ALA A 132 -32.57 0.32 -16.54
CA ALA A 132 -33.61 1.29 -16.91
C ALA A 132 -33.11 2.73 -17.01
N ARG A 133 -32.07 3.10 -16.25
CA ARG A 133 -31.47 4.45 -16.27
C ARG A 133 -30.48 4.65 -17.43
N TYR A 134 -30.00 3.57 -18.04
CA TYR A 134 -29.05 3.61 -19.16
C TYR A 134 -29.58 2.84 -20.38
N PRO A 135 -30.71 3.25 -20.99
CA PRO A 135 -31.36 2.50 -22.07
C PRO A 135 -30.55 2.40 -23.36
N LYS A 136 -29.50 3.23 -23.52
CA LYS A 136 -28.59 3.21 -24.67
C LYS A 136 -27.47 2.17 -24.52
N ALA A 137 -27.23 1.65 -23.32
CA ALA A 137 -26.20 0.65 -23.08
C ALA A 137 -26.72 -0.75 -23.38
N GLN A 138 -25.89 -1.59 -24.00
CA GLN A 138 -26.22 -3.00 -24.24
C GLN A 138 -25.99 -3.79 -22.94
N ALA A 139 -27.01 -3.88 -22.09
CA ALA A 139 -26.91 -4.56 -20.80
C ALA A 139 -28.02 -5.60 -20.60
N ARG A 140 -27.66 -6.77 -20.05
CA ARG A 140 -28.62 -7.82 -19.66
C ARG A 140 -28.21 -8.57 -18.39
N VAL A 141 -29.19 -9.17 -17.73
CA VAL A 141 -29.00 -10.05 -16.57
C VAL A 141 -29.00 -11.50 -17.05
N LEU A 142 -27.97 -12.26 -16.67
CA LEU A 142 -27.87 -13.70 -16.83
C LEU A 142 -28.17 -14.34 -15.48
N ILE A 143 -29.21 -15.15 -15.42
CA ILE A 143 -29.63 -15.84 -14.21
C ILE A 143 -29.38 -17.33 -14.40
N GLY A 144 -28.59 -17.95 -13.53
CA GLY A 144 -28.45 -19.41 -13.53
C GLY A 144 -27.15 -19.94 -12.94
N LYS A 145 -27.23 -21.20 -12.47
CA LYS A 145 -26.10 -22.05 -12.08
C LYS A 145 -25.62 -22.87 -13.28
N ASP A 146 -24.81 -22.27 -14.15
CA ASP A 146 -24.12 -23.06 -15.18
C ASP A 146 -22.91 -23.78 -14.55
N ASN A 147 -23.17 -24.98 -14.01
CA ASN A 147 -22.18 -25.93 -13.51
C ASN A 147 -21.36 -26.53 -14.67
N VAL A 148 -20.31 -25.85 -15.11
CA VAL A 148 -19.38 -26.36 -16.16
C VAL A 148 -17.97 -26.64 -15.57
N GLY A 149 -17.76 -26.46 -14.26
CA GLY A 149 -16.45 -26.65 -13.61
C GLY A 149 -16.35 -26.10 -12.19
N ILE A 150 -15.48 -26.72 -11.36
CA ILE A 150 -15.28 -26.40 -9.92
C ILE A 150 -14.79 -24.96 -9.71
N ASN A 151 -14.17 -24.34 -10.73
CA ASN A 151 -13.82 -22.92 -10.71
C ASN A 151 -14.75 -22.14 -11.66
N PRO A 152 -15.65 -21.30 -11.14
CA PRO A 152 -16.65 -20.60 -11.95
C PRO A 152 -16.05 -19.67 -13.03
N LYS A 153 -14.77 -19.32 -12.95
CA LYS A 153 -14.07 -18.54 -13.99
C LYS A 153 -13.81 -19.29 -15.30
N VAL A 154 -13.68 -20.62 -15.25
CA VAL A 154 -13.35 -21.44 -16.43
C VAL A 154 -14.58 -21.66 -17.32
N ASN A 155 -15.77 -21.73 -16.71
CA ASN A 155 -17.04 -21.97 -17.41
C ASN A 155 -17.39 -20.84 -18.40
N ASN A 156 -17.01 -19.61 -18.08
CA ASN A 156 -17.25 -18.45 -18.93
C ASN A 156 -16.36 -18.39 -20.18
N MET A 157 -15.22 -19.09 -20.20
CA MET A 157 -14.29 -19.06 -21.35
C MET A 157 -14.60 -20.14 -22.40
N LEU A 158 -15.38 -21.18 -22.05
CA LEU A 158 -15.69 -22.30 -22.96
C LEU A 158 -16.87 -22.03 -23.91
N LYS A 159 -17.57 -20.91 -23.78
CA LYS A 159 -18.69 -20.52 -24.67
C LYS A 159 -18.26 -19.58 -25.81
N ALA A 160 -16.95 -19.35 -26.01
CA ALA A 160 -16.39 -18.53 -27.08
C ALA A 160 -15.88 -19.39 -28.24
#